data_AF-K1ZEC0-F1
#
_entry.id   AF-K1ZEC0-F1
#
_cell.length_a   1.000
_cell.length_b   1.000
_cell.length_c   1.000
_cell.angle_alpha   90.00
_cell.angle_beta   90.00
_cell.angle_gamma   90.00
#
_symmetry.space_group_name_H-M   'P 1'
#
loop_
_entity.id
_entity.type
_entity.pdbx_description
1 polymer ?
#
loop_
_entity_poly.entity_id
_entity_poly.type
_entity_poly.pdbx_seq_one_letter_code
_entity_poly.pdbx_strand_id
1 'polypeptide(L)'
;MSSNALKIIFIDYCNHMTKLNFMNQKGMSITELVVVLGIIMGMTLASIPAYHYLRNLSRKHEFLETVKMLENGLSSIKVKQILHDQQNIAQASLDNNPSQFPCDSCFHAVLDKGINNPLWFKKDNTTYYYSTNGNHSLVESTYIEKGDYQLSYDALKGKVSFQRF
;
A
#
# COMPACT_ATOMS: atom_id res chain seq x y z
N MET A 1 -9.53 22.34 10.25
CA MET A 1 -8.55 22.81 11.26
C MET A 1 -7.43 21.77 11.37
N SER A 2 -6.18 22.20 11.55
CA SER A 2 -4.97 21.37 11.77
C SER A 2 -4.16 20.91 10.55
N SER A 3 -3.71 21.85 9.70
CA SER A 3 -2.56 21.62 8.79
C SER A 3 -1.36 22.52 9.14
N ASN A 4 -1.57 23.54 9.98
CA ASN A 4 -0.52 24.50 10.35
C ASN A 4 0.33 24.08 11.56
N ALA A 5 -0.12 23.11 12.37
CA ALA A 5 0.61 22.68 13.57
C ALA A 5 1.84 21.81 13.25
N LEU A 6 1.78 21.01 12.17
CA LEU A 6 2.88 20.11 11.78
C LEU A 6 4.05 20.84 11.09
N LYS A 7 3.78 22.00 10.46
CA LYS A 7 4.84 22.82 9.84
C LYS A 7 5.75 23.50 10.87
N ILE A 8 5.23 23.84 12.06
CA ILE A 8 6.01 24.58 13.07
C ILE A 8 7.03 23.67 13.75
N ILE A 9 6.69 22.40 13.99
CA ILE A 9 7.60 21.43 14.65
C ILE A 9 8.79 21.05 13.75
N PHE A 10 8.60 20.99 12.42
CA PHE A 10 9.68 20.67 11.49
C PHE A 10 10.69 21.81 11.29
N ILE A 11 10.24 23.08 11.40
CA ILE A 11 11.12 24.24 11.25
C ILE A 11 12.02 24.42 12.47
N ASP A 12 11.54 24.12 13.68
CA ASP A 12 12.36 24.21 14.89
C ASP A 12 13.47 23.14 14.95
N TYR A 13 13.23 21.93 14.45
CA TYR A 13 14.28 20.90 14.37
C TYR A 13 15.39 21.26 13.38
N CYS A 14 15.08 21.97 12.28
CA CYS A 14 16.09 22.44 11.34
C CYS A 14 16.92 23.62 11.88
N ASN A 15 16.30 24.52 12.65
CA ASN A 15 17.01 25.67 13.23
C ASN A 15 17.88 25.28 14.44
N HIS A 16 17.54 24.23 15.17
CA HIS A 16 18.37 23.76 16.29
C HIS A 16 19.60 22.95 15.81
N MET A 17 19.58 22.43 14.58
CA MET A 17 20.74 21.74 13.98
C MET A 17 21.75 22.69 13.30
N THR A 18 21.41 23.96 13.10
CA THR A 18 22.30 24.95 12.45
C THR A 18 23.20 25.71 13.44
N LYS A 19 23.06 25.46 14.74
CA LYS A 19 23.91 26.03 15.81
C LYS A 19 24.90 25.02 16.37
N LEU A 20 25.35 24.08 15.55
CA LEU A 20 26.64 23.42 15.78
C LEU A 20 27.72 24.47 15.50
N ASN A 21 28.21 25.08 16.58
CA ASN A 21 29.39 25.91 16.56
C ASN A 21 30.48 25.20 15.73
N PHE A 22 30.81 25.74 14.57
CA PHE A 22 32.09 25.47 13.91
C PHE A 22 33.19 26.11 14.78
N MET A 23 33.44 25.52 15.94
CA MET A 23 34.63 25.79 16.73
C MET A 23 35.82 25.33 15.91
N ASN A 24 36.55 26.30 15.37
CA ASN A 24 37.98 26.27 15.05
C ASN A 24 38.49 24.88 14.63
N GLN A 25 38.41 24.59 13.33
CA GLN A 25 38.75 23.29 12.74
C GLN A 25 40.22 22.92 12.97
N LYS A 26 40.49 22.19 14.06
CA LYS A 26 41.56 21.18 14.04
C LYS A 26 41.06 20.07 13.12
N GLY A 27 41.87 19.70 12.12
CA GLY A 27 41.51 18.64 11.17
C GLY A 27 41.08 17.38 11.91
N MET A 28 39.95 16.79 11.50
CA MET A 28 39.43 15.54 12.05
C MET A 28 40.51 14.46 11.97
N SER A 29 40.81 13.82 13.09
CA SER A 29 41.76 12.70 13.10
C SER A 29 41.18 11.51 12.35
N ILE A 30 42.02 10.73 11.67
CA ILE A 30 41.62 9.48 11.00
C ILE A 30 40.89 8.54 11.97
N THR A 31 41.29 8.54 13.25
CA THR A 31 40.64 7.72 14.29
C THR A 31 39.20 8.16 14.58
N GLU A 32 38.94 9.48 14.62
CA GLU A 32 37.60 10.02 14.84
C GLU A 32 36.67 9.69 13.66
N LEU A 33 37.20 9.74 12.43
CA LEU A 33 36.45 9.36 11.23
C LEU A 33 36.03 7.88 11.27
N VAL A 34 36.92 6.98 11.69
CA VAL A 34 36.61 5.54 11.81
C VAL A 34 35.51 5.29 12.85
N VAL A 35 35.56 5.98 14.00
CA VAL A 35 34.54 5.87 15.04
C VAL A 35 33.18 6.36 14.54
N VAL A 36 33.14 7.51 13.87
CA VAL A 36 31.89 8.07 13.32
C VAL A 36 31.29 7.14 12.26
N LEU A 37 32.10 6.61 11.35
CA LEU A 37 31.64 5.64 10.35
C LEU A 37 31.09 4.36 11.01
N GLY A 38 31.74 3.87 12.06
CA GLY A 38 31.27 2.70 12.82
C GLY A 38 29.91 2.94 13.46
N ILE A 39 29.69 4.12 14.06
CA ILE A 39 28.39 4.48 14.65
C ILE A 39 27.31 4.57 13.57
N ILE A 40 27.60 5.24 12.44
CA ILE A 40 26.64 5.38 11.33
C ILE A 40 26.26 4.00 10.78
N MET A 41 27.24 3.11 10.55
CA MET A 41 26.98 1.75 10.07
C MET A 41 26.14 0.94 11.07
N GLY A 42 26.41 1.07 12.38
CA GLY A 42 25.62 0.41 13.41
C GLY A 42 24.16 0.85 13.40
N MET A 43 23.92 2.16 13.30
CA MET A 43 22.56 2.73 13.27
C MET A 43 21.80 2.35 11.99
N THR A 44 22.46 2.37 10.84
CA THR A 44 21.81 2.01 9.57
C THR A 44 21.40 0.53 9.56
N LEU A 45 22.28 -0.37 9.99
CA LEU A 45 21.98 -1.82 10.03
C LEU A 45 20.85 -2.16 11.00
N ALA A 46 20.76 -1.48 12.14
CA ALA A 46 19.67 -1.68 13.10
C ALA A 46 18.30 -1.18 12.57
N SER A 47 18.29 -0.17 11.69
CA SER A 47 17.06 0.45 11.19
C SER A 47 16.35 -0.32 10.08
N ILE A 48 17.08 -1.12 9.29
CA ILE A 48 16.56 -1.88 8.14
C ILE A 48 15.44 -2.86 8.54
N PRO A 49 15.61 -3.78 9.52
CA PRO A 49 14.56 -4.74 9.87
C PRO A 49 13.30 -4.06 10.41
N ALA A 50 13.45 -2.99 11.19
CA ALA A 50 12.33 -2.20 11.70
C ALA A 50 11.54 -1.54 10.56
N TYR A 51 12.24 -0.99 9.57
CA TYR A 51 11.62 -0.41 8.38
C TYR A 51 10.81 -1.45 7.59
N HIS A 52 11.36 -2.64 7.34
CA HIS A 52 10.65 -3.71 6.64
C HIS A 52 9.40 -4.19 7.41
N TYR A 53 9.51 -4.33 8.73
CA TYR A 53 8.38 -4.72 9.56
C TYR A 53 7.23 -3.70 9.51
N LEU A 54 7.54 -2.42 9.70
CA LEU A 54 6.53 -1.34 9.67
C LEU A 54 5.90 -1.20 8.29
N ARG A 55 6.69 -1.32 7.21
CA ARG A 55 6.19 -1.29 5.83
C ARG A 55 5.21 -2.43 5.57
N ASN A 56 5.52 -3.66 5.98
CA ASN A 56 4.62 -4.80 5.80
C ASN A 56 3.34 -4.66 6.62
N LEU A 57 3.44 -4.16 7.85
CA LEU A 57 2.29 -3.90 8.71
C LEU A 57 1.35 -2.85 8.08
N SER A 58 1.91 -1.74 7.59
CA SER A 58 1.16 -0.68 6.91
C SER A 58 0.46 -1.22 5.66
N ARG A 59 1.15 -1.99 4.82
CA ARG A 59 0.55 -2.58 3.60
C ARG A 59 -0.55 -3.59 3.90
N LYS A 60 -0.43 -4.34 5.00
CA LYS A 60 -1.50 -5.24 5.47
C LYS A 60 -2.73 -4.44 5.93
N HIS A 61 -2.54 -3.32 6.63
CA HIS A 61 -3.64 -2.45 7.02
C HIS A 61 -4.35 -1.85 5.81
N GLU A 62 -3.59 -1.34 4.85
CA GLU A 62 -4.12 -0.82 3.59
C GLU A 62 -4.96 -1.86 2.82
N PHE A 63 -4.48 -3.11 2.75
CA PHE A 63 -5.24 -4.23 2.18
C PHE A 63 -6.57 -4.41 2.90
N LEU A 64 -6.56 -4.55 4.23
CA LEU A 64 -7.76 -4.80 5.02
C LEU A 64 -8.77 -3.65 4.95
N GLU A 65 -8.30 -2.41 4.91
CA GLU A 65 -9.15 -1.24 4.71
C GLU A 65 -9.82 -1.27 3.34
N THR A 66 -9.07 -1.62 2.29
CA THR A 66 -9.61 -1.81 0.95
C THR A 66 -10.69 -2.90 0.92
N VAL A 67 -10.44 -4.06 1.56
CA VAL A 67 -11.44 -5.14 1.65
C VAL A 67 -12.73 -4.64 2.29
N LYS A 68 -12.65 -3.89 3.40
CA LYS A 68 -13.83 -3.32 4.07
C LYS A 68 -14.56 -2.30 3.19
N MET A 69 -13.84 -1.46 2.46
CA MET A 69 -14.44 -0.52 1.51
C MET A 69 -15.20 -1.27 0.41
N LEU A 70 -14.64 -2.37 -0.09
CA LEU A 70 -15.30 -3.22 -1.09
C LEU A 70 -16.55 -3.91 -0.54
N GLU A 71 -16.49 -4.45 0.67
CA GLU A 71 -17.66 -5.03 1.34
C GLU A 71 -18.80 -4.01 1.50
N ASN A 72 -18.46 -2.79 1.91
CA ASN A 72 -19.42 -1.69 2.04
C ASN A 72 -19.98 -1.25 0.67
N GLY A 73 -19.13 -1.14 -0.35
CA GLY A 73 -19.53 -0.79 -1.71
C GLY A 73 -20.48 -1.83 -2.31
N LEU A 74 -20.14 -3.12 -2.18
CA LEU A 74 -20.98 -4.23 -2.64
C LEU A 74 -22.33 -4.26 -1.90
N SER A 75 -22.33 -4.00 -0.59
CA SER A 75 -23.56 -3.90 0.19
C SER A 75 -24.44 -2.73 -0.30
N SER A 76 -23.82 -1.59 -0.64
CA SER A 76 -24.55 -0.43 -1.21
C SER A 76 -25.18 -0.76 -2.57
N ILE A 77 -24.44 -1.45 -3.45
CA ILE A 77 -24.94 -1.87 -4.77
C ILE A 77 -26.14 -2.81 -4.61
N LYS A 78 -26.05 -3.79 -3.70
CA LYS A 78 -27.14 -4.73 -3.43
C LYS A 78 -28.41 -4.01 -2.96
N VAL A 79 -28.28 -2.98 -2.11
CA VAL A 79 -29.43 -2.17 -1.67
C VAL A 79 -30.06 -1.42 -2.86
N LYS A 80 -29.24 -0.81 -3.73
CA LYS A 80 -29.74 -0.14 -4.93
C LYS A 80 -30.47 -1.08 -5.88
N GLN A 81 -29.99 -2.32 -6.04
CA GLN A 81 -30.65 -3.35 -6.86
C GLN A 81 -32.05 -3.69 -6.34
N ILE A 82 -32.19 -3.87 -5.01
CA ILE A 82 -33.48 -4.15 -4.37
C ILE A 82 -34.46 -2.99 -4.56
N LEU A 83 -33.97 -1.74 -4.47
CA LEU A 83 -34.82 -0.55 -4.58
C LEU A 83 -35.30 -0.25 -6.01
N HIS A 84 -34.51 -0.60 -7.03
CA HIS A 84 -34.81 -0.25 -8.42
C HIS A 84 -35.37 -1.42 -9.27
N ASP A 85 -35.66 -2.57 -8.66
CA ASP A 85 -36.15 -3.79 -9.32
C ASP A 85 -35.33 -4.18 -10.58
N GLN A 86 -34.04 -3.83 -10.57
CA GLN A 86 -33.11 -4.14 -11.65
C GLN A 86 -32.49 -5.52 -11.38
N GLN A 87 -33.10 -6.56 -11.96
CA GLN A 87 -32.61 -7.95 -11.85
C GLN A 87 -31.34 -8.25 -12.68
N ASN A 88 -30.88 -7.31 -13.51
CA ASN A 88 -29.88 -7.56 -14.55
C ASN A 88 -28.59 -6.74 -14.41
N ILE A 89 -28.14 -6.44 -13.20
CA ILE A 89 -26.71 -6.15 -13.03
C ILE A 89 -26.00 -7.51 -13.02
N ALA A 90 -25.83 -8.05 -14.23
CA ALA A 90 -24.95 -9.18 -14.53
C ALA A 90 -23.66 -9.02 -13.72
N GLN A 91 -23.23 -10.09 -13.04
CA GLN A 91 -21.99 -10.19 -12.26
C GLN A 91 -20.99 -9.13 -12.73
N ALA A 92 -20.97 -7.97 -12.07
CA ALA A 92 -20.29 -6.82 -12.64
C ALA A 92 -18.81 -7.21 -12.75
N SER A 93 -18.35 -7.42 -13.98
CA SER A 93 -16.94 -7.62 -14.28
C SER A 93 -16.25 -6.41 -13.66
N LEU A 94 -15.44 -6.65 -12.63
CA LEU A 94 -15.05 -5.57 -11.70
C LEU A 94 -14.40 -4.39 -12.42
N ASP A 95 -13.62 -4.67 -13.46
CA ASP A 95 -13.00 -3.70 -14.35
C ASP A 95 -12.67 -4.35 -15.72
N ASN A 96 -12.53 -3.54 -16.78
CA ASN A 96 -12.03 -4.00 -18.09
C ASN A 96 -10.50 -4.14 -18.14
N ASN A 97 -9.80 -3.95 -17.01
CA ASN A 97 -8.34 -4.00 -16.98
C ASN A 97 -7.81 -5.40 -17.37
N PRO A 98 -6.66 -5.46 -18.05
CA PRO A 98 -6.02 -6.73 -18.43
C PRO A 98 -5.51 -7.48 -17.20
N SER A 99 -5.65 -8.81 -17.19
CA SER A 99 -5.43 -9.73 -16.06
C SER A 99 -3.95 -9.99 -15.68
N GLN A 100 -3.04 -9.08 -16.04
CA GLN A 100 -1.59 -9.31 -15.94
C GLN A 100 -0.77 -8.05 -15.63
N PHE A 101 -1.43 -6.90 -15.53
CA PHE A 101 -0.77 -5.62 -15.32
C PHE A 101 -1.14 -5.03 -13.94
N PRO A 102 -0.27 -4.21 -13.35
CA PRO A 102 -0.65 -3.35 -12.24
C PRO A 102 -1.91 -2.59 -12.62
N CYS A 103 -2.83 -2.52 -11.66
CA CYS A 103 -4.12 -1.94 -11.91
C CYS A 103 -4.05 -0.41 -11.86
N ASP A 104 -4.21 0.26 -12.99
CA ASP A 104 -4.27 1.73 -13.05
C ASP A 104 -5.54 2.27 -12.36
N SER A 105 -6.61 1.48 -12.41
CA SER A 105 -7.91 1.86 -11.86
C SER A 105 -8.70 0.59 -11.50
N CYS A 106 -8.55 0.15 -10.25
CA CYS A 106 -9.13 -1.08 -9.72
C CYS A 106 -10.45 -0.82 -9.00
N PHE A 107 -11.39 -1.76 -9.10
CA PHE A 107 -12.67 -1.76 -8.42
C PHE A 107 -13.65 -0.65 -8.82
N HIS A 108 -13.60 -0.14 -10.04
CA HIS A 108 -14.47 0.95 -10.50
C HIS A 108 -15.94 0.57 -10.54
N ALA A 109 -16.26 -0.71 -10.71
CA ALA A 109 -17.64 -1.17 -10.64
C ALA A 109 -18.22 -1.12 -9.21
N VAL A 110 -17.38 -1.05 -8.17
CA VAL A 110 -17.79 -1.09 -6.75
C VAL A 110 -17.53 0.23 -6.03
N LEU A 111 -16.44 0.90 -6.37
CA LEU A 111 -16.00 2.16 -5.79
C LEU A 111 -16.03 3.23 -6.87
N ASP A 112 -16.77 4.32 -6.65
CA ASP A 112 -16.97 5.39 -7.65
C ASP A 112 -15.68 5.96 -8.23
N LYS A 113 -14.58 5.98 -7.45
CA LYS A 113 -13.25 6.46 -7.87
C LYS A 113 -12.25 5.36 -8.15
N GLY A 114 -12.61 4.11 -7.85
CA GLY A 114 -11.70 2.98 -7.76
C GLY A 114 -10.47 3.24 -6.89
N ILE A 115 -9.46 2.42 -7.13
CA ILE A 115 -8.17 2.44 -6.44
C ILE A 115 -7.08 2.41 -7.51
N ASN A 116 -6.24 3.45 -7.54
CA ASN A 116 -5.03 3.46 -8.32
C ASN A 116 -3.86 3.10 -7.39
N ASN A 117 -3.57 1.80 -7.30
CA ASN A 117 -2.48 1.31 -6.49
C ASN A 117 -1.78 0.15 -7.22
N PRO A 118 -0.48 0.29 -7.54
CA PRO A 118 0.26 -0.71 -8.31
C PRO A 118 0.42 -2.04 -7.57
N LEU A 119 0.13 -2.10 -6.26
CA LEU A 119 0.16 -3.33 -5.47
C LEU A 119 -1.03 -4.25 -5.77
N TRP A 120 -2.06 -3.78 -6.48
CA TRP A 120 -3.21 -4.57 -6.89
C TRP A 120 -3.09 -5.04 -8.34
N PHE A 121 -3.51 -6.29 -8.58
CA PHE A 121 -3.49 -6.92 -9.90
C PHE A 121 -4.79 -7.67 -10.12
N LYS A 122 -5.38 -7.54 -11.30
CA LYS A 122 -6.51 -8.37 -11.69
C LYS A 122 -5.99 -9.75 -12.09
N LYS A 123 -6.56 -10.82 -11.55
CA LYS A 123 -6.29 -12.21 -11.98
C LYS A 123 -7.32 -12.67 -13.01
N ASP A 124 -8.58 -12.49 -12.66
CA ASP A 124 -9.73 -12.85 -13.48
C ASP A 124 -10.86 -11.86 -13.20
N ASN A 125 -12.02 -12.07 -13.80
CA ASN A 125 -13.15 -11.16 -13.61
C ASN A 125 -13.58 -11.06 -12.15
N THR A 126 -13.40 -12.13 -11.36
CA THR A 126 -13.88 -12.24 -9.97
C THR A 126 -12.80 -12.14 -8.90
N THR A 127 -11.53 -12.01 -9.29
CA THR A 127 -10.38 -12.21 -8.40
C THR A 127 -9.26 -11.23 -8.68
N TYR A 128 -8.69 -10.69 -7.60
CA TYR A 128 -7.54 -9.80 -7.59
C TYR A 128 -6.44 -10.38 -6.69
N TYR A 129 -5.19 -10.01 -6.99
CA TYR A 129 -4.06 -10.24 -6.11
C TYR A 129 -3.58 -8.93 -5.51
N TYR A 130 -3.05 -8.99 -4.30
CA TYR A 130 -2.40 -7.88 -3.63
C TYR A 130 -0.99 -8.26 -3.18
N SER A 131 0.01 -7.47 -3.59
CA SER A 131 1.42 -7.68 -3.27
C SER A 131 1.89 -6.69 -2.21
N THR A 132 2.36 -7.16 -1.05
CA THR A 132 2.95 -6.33 0.01
C THR A 132 4.42 -6.03 -0.22
N ASN A 133 5.10 -6.66 -1.18
CA ASN A 133 6.49 -6.34 -1.50
C ASN A 133 6.61 -5.42 -2.73
N GLY A 134 5.59 -5.34 -3.58
CA GLY A 134 5.65 -4.60 -4.85
C GLY A 134 6.57 -5.28 -5.87
N ASN A 135 6.86 -6.57 -5.68
CA ASN A 135 7.52 -7.36 -6.69
C ASN A 135 6.47 -7.73 -7.76
N HIS A 136 6.67 -7.23 -8.97
CA HIS A 136 5.75 -7.36 -10.10
C HIS A 136 6.18 -8.45 -11.08
N SER A 137 7.15 -9.29 -10.71
CA SER A 137 7.82 -10.22 -11.63
C SER A 137 6.80 -10.99 -12.48
N LEU A 138 6.75 -10.55 -13.73
CA LEU A 138 5.87 -10.83 -14.86
C LEU A 138 4.96 -12.06 -14.70
N VAL A 139 3.65 -11.79 -14.75
CA VAL A 139 2.51 -12.74 -14.78
C VAL A 139 2.50 -13.63 -16.06
N GLU A 140 3.61 -13.68 -16.81
CA GLU A 140 3.76 -14.47 -18.04
C GLU A 140 4.50 -15.79 -17.86
N SER A 141 5.16 -16.03 -16.72
CA SER A 141 5.81 -17.32 -16.48
C SER A 141 5.00 -18.16 -15.50
N THR A 142 5.05 -19.47 -15.67
CA THR A 142 4.47 -20.54 -14.85
C THR A 142 4.79 -20.49 -13.35
N TYR A 143 5.48 -19.45 -12.89
CA TYR A 143 5.74 -19.10 -11.51
C TYR A 143 5.11 -17.74 -11.20
N ILE A 144 3.82 -17.79 -10.86
CA ILE A 144 3.17 -16.68 -10.16
C ILE A 144 3.78 -16.66 -8.76
N GLU A 145 4.68 -15.70 -8.46
CA GLU A 145 4.83 -15.25 -7.07
C GLU A 145 3.46 -14.73 -6.68
N LYS A 146 2.66 -15.60 -6.04
CA LYS A 146 1.33 -15.27 -5.60
C LYS A 146 1.51 -14.07 -4.68
N GLY A 147 1.05 -12.89 -5.10
CA GLY A 147 1.06 -11.71 -4.23
C GLY A 147 0.47 -12.11 -2.87
N ASP A 148 0.90 -11.52 -1.76
CA ASP A 148 0.62 -12.02 -0.41
C ASP A 148 -0.85 -12.37 -0.12
N TYR A 149 -1.79 -11.74 -0.83
CA TYR A 149 -3.21 -12.00 -0.71
C TYR A 149 -3.89 -12.22 -2.07
N GLN A 150 -4.81 -13.16 -2.13
CA GLN A 150 -5.85 -13.25 -3.15
C GLN A 150 -7.15 -12.74 -2.57
N LEU A 151 -7.79 -11.83 -3.28
CA LEU A 151 -9.12 -11.31 -3.00
C LEU A 151 -10.09 -11.87 -4.06
N SER A 152 -11.17 -12.50 -3.64
CA SER A 152 -12.25 -12.95 -4.52
C SER A 152 -13.55 -12.31 -4.05
N TYR A 153 -14.40 -11.89 -4.97
CA TYR A 153 -15.66 -11.26 -4.62
C TYR A 153 -16.84 -11.98 -5.27
N ASP A 154 -17.95 -12.01 -4.53
CA ASP A 154 -19.22 -12.54 -4.98
C ASP A 154 -20.23 -11.39 -4.95
N ALA A 155 -20.40 -10.74 -6.11
CA ALA A 155 -21.30 -9.60 -6.26
C ALA A 155 -22.76 -9.96 -5.96
N LEU A 156 -23.18 -11.20 -6.23
CA LEU A 156 -24.54 -11.67 -5.96
C LEU A 156 -24.81 -11.80 -4.45
N LYS A 157 -23.81 -12.28 -3.71
CA LYS A 157 -23.91 -12.39 -2.25
C LYS A 157 -23.57 -11.07 -1.55
N GLY A 158 -22.95 -10.12 -2.25
CA GLY A 158 -22.39 -8.91 -1.66
C GLY A 158 -21.27 -9.23 -0.67
N LYS A 159 -20.48 -10.27 -0.95
CA LYS A 159 -19.43 -10.77 -0.06
C LYS A 159 -18.07 -10.66 -0.72
N VAL A 160 -17.07 -10.35 0.10
CA VAL A 160 -15.67 -10.43 -0.27
C VAL A 160 -15.05 -11.54 0.55
N SER A 161 -14.18 -12.34 -0.06
CA SER A 161 -13.36 -13.34 0.60
C SER A 161 -11.91 -13.12 0.22
N PHE A 162 -11.00 -13.43 1.14
CA PHE A 162 -9.58 -13.38 0.83
C PHE A 162 -8.83 -14.55 1.42
N GLN A 163 -7.73 -14.92 0.77
CA GLN A 163 -6.80 -15.94 1.21
C GLN A 163 -5.40 -15.37 1.18
N ARG A 164 -4.64 -15.62 2.25
CA ARG A 164 -3.20 -15.37 2.28
C ARG A 164 -2.46 -16.58 1.73
N PHE A 165 -1.41 -16.35 0.94
CA PHE A 165 -0.52 -17.42 0.47
C PHE A 165 0.64 -17.69 1.42
#